data_AF-A0AAU6TLV6-F1
#
_entry.id   AF-A0AAU6TLV6-F1
#
_cell.length_a   1.000
_cell.length_b   1.000
_cell.length_c   1.000
_cell.angle_alpha   90.00
_cell.angle_beta   90.00
_cell.angle_gamma   90.00
#
_symmetry.space_group_name_H-M   'P 1'
#
loop_
_entity.id
_entity.type
_entity.pdbx_description
1 polymer ?
#
loop_
_entity_poly.entity_id
_entity_poly.type
_entity_poly.pdbx_seq_one_letter_code
_entity_poly.pdbx_strand_id
1 'polypeptide(L)'
;MSQYVLIKKLNVQNANAIAGLTYGFPAITHFLGFTHALSRKLSSTLNVHLGGVVVVSHKNQVHARQPKGWGDFVFALTRNPLTHQGKTAPINEEGRMNMQISLLIEVKGLVAGDTLTEVELKAQFNQLIPTLRLAGGQILGFESCELLNTEEKQAYAVRRLMPGFVLIDRHEYLAEHYEQLKVEQDDACLFDAWCDFVKLTYRASQTESEQTEENSDTETRAIKAQWSYVAKPKPGYLVPIATGYCAISPLYTSGEVANVRDNTVPVTFAETAYSVGEWLSVHRLSNIETALWHYTDNHPWYIATTNNVIHPIIYPGFIDSEAAFNPDDF
;
A
#
# COMPACT_ATOMS: atom_id res chain seq x y z
N MET A 1 -15.74 1.29 -22.29
CA MET A 1 -14.45 1.95 -21.98
C MET A 1 -14.52 2.51 -20.58
N SER A 2 -13.54 2.22 -19.74
CA SER A 2 -13.48 2.78 -18.39
C SER A 2 -13.11 4.26 -18.45
N GLN A 3 -13.82 5.05 -17.66
CA GLN A 3 -13.59 6.49 -17.54
C GLN A 3 -12.91 6.76 -16.20
N TYR A 4 -12.03 7.76 -16.16
CA TYR A 4 -11.26 8.07 -14.95
C TYR A 4 -11.40 9.53 -14.56
N VAL A 5 -11.42 9.82 -13.27
CA VAL A 5 -11.20 11.16 -12.74
C VAL A 5 -9.79 11.26 -12.20
N LEU A 6 -9.04 12.23 -12.69
CA LEU A 6 -7.74 12.61 -12.15
C LEU A 6 -7.90 13.70 -11.09
N ILE A 7 -7.51 13.39 -9.87
CA ILE A 7 -7.23 14.37 -8.81
C ILE A 7 -5.73 14.60 -8.79
N LYS A 8 -5.29 15.73 -9.33
CA LYS A 8 -3.88 16.03 -9.54
C LYS A 8 -3.26 16.75 -8.33
N LYS A 9 -2.09 16.27 -7.87
CA LYS A 9 -1.28 16.85 -6.78
C LYS A 9 -2.07 17.21 -5.51
N LEU A 10 -2.83 16.24 -5.01
CA LEU A 10 -3.43 16.27 -3.67
C LEU A 10 -2.33 16.33 -2.60
N ASN A 11 -2.34 17.39 -1.80
CA ASN A 11 -1.41 17.60 -0.69
C ASN A 11 -2.07 17.16 0.62
N VAL A 12 -1.43 16.23 1.31
CA VAL A 12 -1.92 15.69 2.58
C VAL A 12 -0.85 15.88 3.65
N GLN A 13 -1.27 16.44 4.78
CA GLN A 13 -0.43 16.67 5.94
C GLN A 13 -0.78 15.68 7.06
N ASN A 14 0.24 15.20 7.77
CA ASN A 14 0.10 14.28 8.91
C ASN A 14 -0.68 12.99 8.56
N ALA A 15 -0.47 12.45 7.36
CA ALA A 15 -0.96 11.13 7.01
C ALA A 15 -0.25 10.06 7.86
N ASN A 16 -0.95 8.96 8.16
CA ASN A 16 -0.40 7.83 8.88
C ASN A 16 0.75 7.18 8.06
N ALA A 17 1.90 7.03 8.70
CA ALA A 17 3.10 6.44 8.11
C ALA A 17 3.39 5.03 8.64
N ILE A 18 2.50 4.44 9.45
CA ILE A 18 2.60 3.08 9.99
C ILE A 18 1.52 2.20 9.36
N ALA A 19 1.94 1.07 8.79
CA ALA A 19 1.09 0.09 8.15
C ALA A 19 1.45 -1.33 8.64
N GLY A 20 1.14 -1.61 9.91
CA GLY A 20 1.49 -2.88 10.56
C GLY A 20 3.01 -3.00 10.75
N LEU A 21 3.63 -4.00 10.11
CA LEU A 21 5.07 -4.24 10.15
C LEU A 21 5.88 -3.29 9.25
N THR A 22 5.23 -2.54 8.36
CA THR A 22 5.91 -1.58 7.48
C THR A 22 5.68 -0.15 7.93
N TYR A 23 6.65 0.71 7.65
CA TYR A 23 6.49 2.15 7.83
C TYR A 23 6.96 2.90 6.58
N GLY A 24 6.44 4.09 6.35
CA GLY A 24 6.71 4.89 5.17
C GLY A 24 5.41 5.35 4.51
N PHE A 25 5.16 4.89 3.28
CA PHE A 25 3.95 5.25 2.55
C PHE A 25 2.71 4.53 3.14
N PRO A 26 1.52 5.14 3.17
CA PRO A 26 0.34 4.52 3.78
C PRO A 26 -0.09 3.25 3.06
N ALA A 27 -0.75 2.34 3.77
CA ALA A 27 -1.35 1.14 3.18
C ALA A 27 -2.34 1.51 2.07
N ILE A 28 -2.40 0.69 1.01
CA ILE A 28 -3.21 0.99 -0.17
C ILE A 28 -4.71 1.08 0.13
N THR A 29 -5.16 0.36 1.15
CA THR A 29 -6.54 0.36 1.67
C THR A 29 -7.01 1.75 2.09
N HIS A 30 -6.11 2.64 2.53
CA HIS A 30 -6.48 4.03 2.86
C HIS A 30 -6.96 4.80 1.63
N PHE A 31 -6.39 4.54 0.45
CA PHE A 31 -6.76 5.23 -0.79
C PHE A 31 -8.06 4.67 -1.36
N LEU A 32 -8.23 3.34 -1.33
CA LEU A 32 -9.50 2.72 -1.69
C LEU A 32 -10.64 3.14 -0.76
N GLY A 33 -10.40 3.17 0.56
CA GLY A 33 -11.37 3.65 1.54
C GLY A 33 -11.72 5.13 1.34
N PHE A 34 -10.77 5.96 0.94
CA PHE A 34 -11.02 7.35 0.56
C PHE A 34 -11.90 7.46 -0.69
N THR A 35 -11.62 6.68 -1.73
CA THR A 35 -12.43 6.61 -2.95
C THR A 35 -13.85 6.13 -2.64
N HIS A 36 -14.00 5.09 -1.81
CA HIS A 36 -15.31 4.59 -1.39
C HIS A 36 -16.08 5.64 -0.56
N ALA A 37 -15.40 6.34 0.36
CA ALA A 37 -16.00 7.43 1.13
C ALA A 37 -16.46 8.61 0.26
N LEU A 38 -15.70 8.93 -0.80
CA LEU A 38 -16.13 9.89 -1.82
C LEU A 38 -17.40 9.39 -2.53
N SER A 39 -17.39 8.15 -3.01
CA SER A 39 -18.52 7.52 -3.71
C SER A 39 -19.81 7.62 -2.89
N ARG A 40 -19.77 7.31 -1.59
CA ARG A 40 -20.92 7.38 -0.67
C ARG A 40 -21.44 8.80 -0.42
N LYS A 41 -20.63 9.83 -0.63
CA LYS A 41 -20.98 11.23 -0.42
C LYS A 41 -21.44 11.95 -1.69
N LEU A 42 -21.31 11.30 -2.86
CA LEU A 42 -21.84 11.83 -4.10
C LEU A 42 -23.37 11.82 -4.07
N SER A 43 -23.96 12.77 -4.78
CA SER A 43 -25.42 12.83 -4.92
C SER A 43 -25.93 11.58 -5.64
N SER A 44 -26.96 10.95 -5.08
CA SER A 44 -27.66 9.81 -5.71
C SER A 44 -28.24 10.17 -7.08
N THR A 45 -28.48 11.46 -7.35
CA THR A 45 -28.99 11.94 -8.64
C THR A 45 -28.01 11.75 -9.79
N LEU A 46 -26.70 11.64 -9.52
CA LEU A 46 -25.70 11.44 -10.56
C LEU A 46 -25.69 9.99 -11.06
N ASN A 47 -26.16 9.03 -10.24
CA ASN A 47 -26.09 7.59 -10.54
C ASN A 47 -24.68 7.14 -10.96
N VAL A 48 -23.66 7.74 -10.34
CA VAL A 48 -22.24 7.48 -10.59
C VAL A 48 -21.65 6.78 -9.39
N HIS A 49 -20.85 5.74 -9.64
CA HIS A 49 -20.09 5.03 -8.61
C HIS A 49 -18.59 5.12 -8.90
N LEU A 50 -17.80 5.27 -7.85
CA LEU A 50 -16.35 5.25 -7.95
C LEU A 50 -15.82 3.84 -7.66
N GLY A 51 -14.97 3.36 -8.57
CA GLY A 51 -14.37 2.03 -8.51
C GLY A 51 -12.93 2.05 -8.02
N GLY A 52 -12.04 1.43 -8.80
CA GLY A 52 -10.63 1.32 -8.45
C GLY A 52 -9.88 2.65 -8.39
N VAL A 53 -8.67 2.61 -7.82
CA VAL A 53 -7.80 3.79 -7.70
C VAL A 53 -6.37 3.49 -8.11
N VAL A 54 -5.77 4.35 -8.94
CA VAL A 54 -4.33 4.39 -9.17
C VAL A 54 -3.72 5.44 -8.27
N VAL A 55 -2.64 5.08 -7.57
CA VAL A 55 -1.93 5.99 -6.67
C VAL A 55 -0.59 6.36 -7.28
N VAL A 56 -0.41 7.66 -7.55
CA VAL A 56 0.87 8.23 -8.00
C VAL A 56 1.44 9.11 -6.91
N SER A 57 2.64 8.77 -6.42
CA SER A 57 3.38 9.58 -5.46
C SER A 57 4.33 10.53 -6.18
N HIS A 58 4.25 11.83 -5.88
CA HIS A 58 5.19 12.84 -6.38
C HIS A 58 6.25 13.18 -5.36
N LYS A 59 5.82 13.37 -4.10
CA LYS A 59 6.68 13.71 -2.97
C LYS A 59 6.13 13.08 -1.72
N ASN A 60 7.01 12.53 -0.89
CA ASN A 60 6.66 12.06 0.43
C ASN A 60 7.79 12.41 1.41
N GLN A 61 7.42 12.70 2.65
CA GLN A 61 8.36 12.96 3.73
C GLN A 61 7.78 12.44 5.03
N VAL A 62 8.35 11.34 5.52
CA VAL A 62 8.05 10.81 6.84
C VAL A 62 8.63 11.74 7.90
N HIS A 63 7.86 12.01 8.95
CA HIS A 63 8.30 12.77 10.11
C HIS A 63 9.10 11.86 11.02
N ALA A 64 10.32 11.53 10.59
CA ALA A 64 11.27 10.73 11.34
C ALA A 64 12.65 11.36 11.30
N ARG A 65 13.47 11.06 12.30
CA ARG A 65 14.84 11.56 12.41
C ARG A 65 15.76 10.48 12.96
N GLN A 66 17.05 10.59 12.67
CA GLN A 66 18.10 9.79 13.31
C GLN A 66 18.72 10.63 14.43
N PRO A 67 18.50 10.31 15.71
CA PRO A 67 18.96 11.14 16.83
C PRO A 67 20.48 11.36 16.84
N LYS A 68 21.25 10.36 16.39
CA LYS A 68 22.72 10.38 16.33
C LYS A 68 23.26 10.77 14.95
N GLY A 69 22.39 11.03 13.97
CA GLY A 69 22.76 11.21 12.56
C GLY A 69 23.14 9.93 11.81
N TRP A 70 23.07 8.77 12.48
CA TRP A 70 23.28 7.44 11.91
C TRP A 70 22.41 6.41 12.66
N GLY A 71 22.22 5.23 12.07
CA GLY A 71 21.42 4.15 12.65
C GLY A 71 19.93 4.28 12.35
N ASP A 72 19.09 3.82 13.29
CA ASP A 72 17.65 3.73 13.07
C ASP A 72 16.95 5.10 13.13
N PHE A 73 15.88 5.21 12.35
CA PHE A 73 14.98 6.34 12.40
C PHE A 73 14.01 6.19 13.58
N VAL A 74 13.74 7.30 14.28
CA VAL A 74 12.68 7.40 15.27
C VAL A 74 11.65 8.44 14.83
N PHE A 75 10.37 8.18 15.09
CA PHE A 75 9.29 9.10 14.71
C PHE A 75 9.32 10.39 15.53
N ALA A 76 8.95 11.49 14.88
CA ALA A 76 8.73 12.76 15.54
C ALA A 76 7.30 12.79 16.12
N LEU A 77 7.20 12.59 17.43
CA LEU A 77 5.92 12.52 18.14
C LEU A 77 5.38 13.90 18.50
N THR A 78 4.08 13.96 18.80
CA THR A 78 3.44 15.16 19.35
C THR A 78 3.16 15.03 20.83
N ARG A 79 3.18 16.16 21.54
CA ARG A 79 2.84 16.19 22.96
C ARG A 79 1.32 16.13 23.13
N ASN A 80 0.84 15.05 23.76
CA ASN A 80 -0.57 14.93 24.12
C ASN A 80 -0.92 15.83 25.31
N PRO A 81 -2.19 16.25 25.44
CA PRO A 81 -2.65 16.96 26.63
C PRO A 81 -2.34 16.20 27.92
N LEU A 82 -2.23 16.93 29.02
CA LEU A 82 -2.04 16.32 30.34
C LEU A 82 -3.29 15.52 30.73
N THR A 83 -3.09 14.50 31.54
CA THR A 83 -4.18 13.73 32.16
C THR A 83 -5.01 14.63 33.09
N HIS A 84 -6.19 14.15 33.52
CA HIS A 84 -7.02 14.83 34.51
C HIS A 84 -6.26 15.17 35.81
N GLN A 85 -5.25 14.38 36.18
CA GLN A 85 -4.40 14.63 37.35
C GLN A 85 -3.24 15.62 37.08
N GLY A 86 -3.17 16.23 35.89
CA GLY A 86 -2.07 17.11 35.48
C GLY A 86 -0.76 16.39 35.15
N LYS A 87 -0.75 15.05 35.12
CA LYS A 87 0.43 14.25 34.78
C LYS A 87 0.55 14.04 33.27
N THR A 88 1.77 13.83 32.79
CA THR A 88 2.04 13.45 31.39
C THR A 88 1.29 12.17 31.03
N ALA A 89 0.50 12.22 29.95
CA ALA A 89 -0.17 11.04 29.43
C ALA A 89 0.84 10.03 28.87
N PRO A 90 0.52 8.72 28.86
CA PRO A 90 1.34 7.73 28.18
C PRO A 90 1.63 8.14 26.74
N ILE A 91 2.88 7.94 26.31
CA ILE A 91 3.32 8.27 24.96
C ILE A 91 2.99 7.07 24.08
N ASN A 92 2.03 7.25 23.18
CA ASN A 92 1.77 6.31 22.10
C ASN A 92 2.53 6.80 20.86
N GLU A 93 3.34 5.94 20.27
CA GLU A 93 4.08 6.30 19.06
C GLU A 93 3.14 6.30 17.85
N GLU A 94 3.12 7.42 17.13
CA GLU A 94 2.38 7.58 15.88
C GLU A 94 3.35 8.06 14.81
N GLY A 95 3.49 7.29 13.74
CA GLY A 95 4.24 7.68 12.57
C GLY A 95 3.38 8.59 11.69
N ARG A 96 3.89 9.77 11.38
CA ARG A 96 3.21 10.74 10.51
C ARG A 96 4.08 11.09 9.31
N MET A 97 3.45 11.48 8.22
CA MET A 97 4.13 11.95 7.02
C MET A 97 3.35 13.04 6.31
N ASN A 98 4.05 13.83 5.49
CA ASN A 98 3.43 14.68 4.49
C ASN A 98 3.62 14.05 3.11
N MET A 99 2.60 14.14 2.27
CA MET A 99 2.67 13.61 0.91
C MET A 99 1.96 14.51 -0.09
N GLN A 100 2.48 14.50 -1.32
CA GLN A 100 1.83 15.02 -2.51
C GLN A 100 1.64 13.87 -3.47
N ILE A 101 0.38 13.56 -3.79
CA ILE A 101 0.00 12.43 -4.62
C ILE A 101 -0.96 12.87 -5.72
N SER A 102 -1.11 12.08 -6.77
CA SER A 102 -2.25 12.17 -7.68
C SER A 102 -3.00 10.85 -7.67
N LEU A 103 -4.32 10.93 -7.77
CA LEU A 103 -5.22 9.78 -7.78
C LEU A 103 -5.94 9.73 -9.13
N LEU A 104 -5.89 8.59 -9.80
CA LEU A 104 -6.80 8.29 -10.91
C LEU A 104 -7.87 7.36 -10.37
N ILE A 105 -9.11 7.82 -10.36
CA ILE A 105 -10.24 7.08 -9.81
C ILE A 105 -11.11 6.60 -10.97
N GLU A 106 -11.40 5.31 -11.02
CA GLU A 106 -12.34 4.74 -11.99
C GLU A 106 -13.75 5.25 -11.71
N VAL A 107 -14.47 5.64 -12.77
CA VAL A 107 -15.86 6.12 -12.72
C VAL A 107 -16.75 5.16 -13.50
N LYS A 108 -17.78 4.65 -12.83
CA LYS A 108 -18.81 3.77 -13.39
C LYS A 108 -20.15 4.51 -13.43
N GLY A 109 -20.96 4.24 -14.45
CA GLY A 109 -22.29 4.84 -14.63
C GLY A 109 -22.31 6.15 -15.42
N LEU A 110 -21.16 6.72 -15.79
CA LEU A 110 -21.09 7.95 -16.56
C LEU A 110 -21.24 7.68 -18.06
N VAL A 111 -22.28 8.28 -18.68
CA VAL A 111 -22.56 8.15 -20.11
C VAL A 111 -21.64 9.09 -20.91
N ALA A 112 -21.03 8.56 -21.97
CA ALA A 112 -20.14 9.35 -22.83
C ALA A 112 -20.88 10.55 -23.45
N GLY A 113 -20.34 11.76 -23.23
CA GLY A 113 -20.91 13.00 -23.75
C GLY A 113 -21.90 13.70 -22.83
N ASP A 114 -22.17 13.18 -21.63
CA ASP A 114 -23.03 13.83 -20.64
C ASP A 114 -22.31 14.96 -19.88
N THR A 115 -22.15 16.09 -20.55
CA THR A 115 -21.41 17.25 -20.04
C THR A 115 -22.01 17.84 -18.75
N LEU A 116 -23.31 17.69 -18.52
CA LEU A 116 -23.96 18.18 -17.30
C LEU A 116 -23.49 17.38 -16.09
N THR A 117 -23.54 16.05 -16.18
CA THR A 117 -23.07 15.15 -15.13
C THR A 117 -21.56 15.30 -14.90
N GLU A 118 -20.77 15.52 -15.96
CA GLU A 118 -19.32 15.79 -15.82
C GLU A 118 -19.03 17.06 -15.01
N VAL A 119 -19.76 18.15 -15.27
CA VAL A 119 -19.58 19.44 -14.57
C VAL A 119 -20.02 19.33 -13.11
N GLU A 120 -21.16 18.68 -12.87
CA GLU A 120 -21.70 18.48 -11.51
C GLU A 120 -20.79 17.57 -10.67
N LEU A 121 -20.30 16.47 -11.25
CA LEU A 121 -19.36 15.56 -10.58
C LEU A 121 -18.09 16.32 -10.16
N LYS A 122 -17.53 17.13 -11.06
CA LYS A 122 -16.35 17.96 -10.77
C LYS A 122 -16.64 18.99 -9.69
N ALA A 123 -17.81 19.63 -9.69
CA ALA A 123 -18.21 20.58 -8.66
C ALA A 123 -18.30 19.90 -7.28
N GLN A 124 -18.94 18.73 -7.21
CA GLN A 124 -19.03 17.96 -5.97
C GLN A 124 -17.66 17.50 -5.48
N PHE A 125 -16.75 17.07 -6.35
CA PHE A 125 -15.37 16.72 -5.96
C PHE A 125 -14.63 17.91 -5.35
N ASN A 126 -14.74 19.09 -5.97
CA ASN A 126 -14.13 20.32 -5.44
C ASN A 126 -14.67 20.70 -4.06
N GLN A 127 -15.95 20.42 -3.79
CA GLN A 127 -16.57 20.68 -2.49
C GLN A 127 -16.24 19.60 -1.45
N LEU A 128 -16.26 18.32 -1.84
CA LEU A 128 -16.16 17.18 -0.92
C LEU A 128 -14.72 16.89 -0.50
N ILE A 129 -13.76 16.86 -1.44
CA ILE A 129 -12.37 16.46 -1.16
C ILE A 129 -11.76 17.23 0.01
N PRO A 130 -11.89 18.57 0.13
CA PRO A 130 -11.32 19.32 1.26
C PRO A 130 -11.95 18.99 2.63
N THR A 131 -13.16 18.42 2.65
CA THR A 131 -13.87 18.03 3.88
C THR A 131 -13.44 16.66 4.42
N LEU A 132 -12.70 15.90 3.61
CA LEU A 132 -12.29 14.55 3.92
C LEU A 132 -10.85 14.49 4.46
N ARG A 133 -10.50 13.30 4.93
CA ARG A 133 -9.14 12.94 5.34
C ARG A 133 -8.66 11.78 4.50
N LEU A 134 -7.35 11.75 4.23
CA LEU A 134 -6.71 10.63 3.53
C LEU A 134 -5.62 10.05 4.43
N ALA A 135 -5.70 8.74 4.69
CA ALA A 135 -4.83 8.03 5.62
C ALA A 135 -4.75 8.72 7.01
N GLY A 136 -5.88 9.22 7.52
CA GLY A 136 -5.94 9.98 8.78
C GLY A 136 -5.42 11.43 8.70
N GLY A 137 -4.70 11.79 7.65
CA GLY A 137 -4.14 13.12 7.42
C GLY A 137 -5.13 14.13 6.87
N GLN A 138 -4.81 15.41 7.06
CA GLN A 138 -5.60 16.54 6.58
C GLN A 138 -5.25 16.87 5.13
N ILE A 139 -6.27 17.02 4.29
CA ILE A 139 -6.10 17.49 2.91
C ILE A 139 -5.95 19.01 2.93
N LEU A 140 -4.82 19.51 2.40
CA LEU A 140 -4.55 20.95 2.29
C LEU A 140 -5.11 21.54 1.00
N GLY A 141 -5.25 20.72 -0.04
CA GLY A 141 -5.75 21.10 -1.36
C GLY A 141 -5.15 20.25 -2.48
N PHE A 142 -5.62 20.45 -3.70
CA PHE A 142 -5.15 19.76 -4.91
C PHE A 142 -5.06 20.76 -6.09
N GLU A 143 -4.29 20.42 -7.12
CA GLU A 143 -4.03 21.31 -8.27
C GLU A 143 -5.22 21.38 -9.23
N SER A 144 -5.74 20.22 -9.65
CA SER A 144 -6.88 20.15 -10.56
C SER A 144 -7.66 18.84 -10.42
N CYS A 145 -8.94 18.89 -10.78
CA CYS A 145 -9.79 17.73 -10.99
C CYS A 145 -10.19 17.67 -12.46
N GLU A 146 -9.82 16.61 -13.17
CA GLU A 146 -9.98 16.47 -14.62
C GLU A 146 -10.61 15.10 -14.93
N LEU A 147 -11.65 15.08 -15.76
CA LEU A 147 -12.24 13.84 -16.25
C LEU A 147 -11.54 13.37 -17.53
N LEU A 148 -11.20 12.10 -17.56
CA LEU A 148 -10.44 11.42 -18.62
C LEU A 148 -11.36 10.41 -19.33
N ASN A 149 -12.17 10.94 -20.25
CA ASN A 149 -13.17 10.18 -21.00
C ASN A 149 -12.67 9.54 -22.31
N THR A 150 -11.48 9.92 -22.79
CA THR A 150 -10.86 9.37 -24.01
C THR A 150 -9.46 8.83 -23.72
N GLU A 151 -9.04 7.81 -24.47
CA GLU A 151 -7.70 7.22 -24.36
C GLU A 151 -6.58 8.25 -24.58
N GLU A 152 -6.76 9.18 -25.53
CA GLU A 152 -5.80 10.26 -25.77
C GLU A 152 -5.63 11.17 -24.56
N LYS A 153 -6.74 11.54 -23.89
CA LYS A 153 -6.69 12.33 -22.66
C LYS A 153 -6.05 11.55 -21.53
N GLN A 154 -6.33 10.25 -21.43
CA GLN A 154 -5.73 9.36 -20.43
C GLN A 154 -4.21 9.30 -20.61
N ALA A 155 -3.72 9.01 -21.81
CA ALA A 155 -2.28 8.97 -22.12
C ALA A 155 -1.60 10.33 -21.88
N TYR A 156 -2.25 11.42 -22.27
CA TYR A 156 -1.74 12.78 -22.02
C TYR A 156 -1.69 13.12 -20.53
N ALA A 157 -2.72 12.75 -19.76
CA ALA A 157 -2.79 12.98 -18.32
C ALA A 157 -1.70 12.22 -17.57
N VAL A 158 -1.48 10.94 -17.89
CA VAL A 158 -0.40 10.11 -17.31
C VAL A 158 0.96 10.79 -17.50
N ARG A 159 1.25 11.32 -18.69
CA ARG A 159 2.50 12.08 -18.94
C ARG A 159 2.64 13.34 -18.08
N ARG A 160 1.53 14.02 -17.75
CA ARG A 160 1.51 15.22 -16.88
C ARG A 160 1.71 14.92 -15.40
N LEU A 161 1.73 13.64 -15.01
CA LEU A 161 2.04 13.21 -13.64
C LEU A 161 3.56 13.06 -13.41
N MET A 162 4.39 13.31 -14.42
CA MET A 162 5.84 13.37 -14.25
C MET A 162 6.28 14.69 -13.57
N PRO A 163 7.28 14.66 -12.67
CA PRO A 163 7.87 13.47 -12.07
C PRO A 163 6.92 12.83 -11.04
N GLY A 164 6.77 11.51 -11.10
CA GLY A 164 5.93 10.73 -10.21
C GLY A 164 6.18 9.24 -10.39
N PHE A 165 5.86 8.49 -9.35
CA PHE A 165 5.95 7.03 -9.35
C PHE A 165 4.59 6.44 -9.00
N VAL A 166 4.14 5.48 -9.80
CA VAL A 166 2.92 4.72 -9.56
C VAL A 166 3.24 3.50 -8.72
N LEU A 167 2.39 3.21 -7.72
CA LEU A 167 2.49 2.00 -6.93
C LEU A 167 1.64 0.89 -7.56
N ILE A 168 2.24 -0.27 -7.78
CA ILE A 168 1.57 -1.45 -8.36
C ILE A 168 1.87 -2.70 -7.53
N ASP A 169 0.98 -3.67 -7.59
CA ASP A 169 1.13 -4.95 -6.89
C ASP A 169 2.10 -5.87 -7.63
N ARG A 170 2.86 -6.65 -6.85
CA ARG A 170 3.82 -7.66 -7.30
C ARG A 170 3.76 -8.91 -6.42
N HIS A 171 2.56 -9.30 -5.99
CA HIS A 171 2.39 -10.55 -5.23
C HIS A 171 2.90 -11.77 -6.02
N GLU A 172 2.84 -11.74 -7.36
CA GLU A 172 3.39 -12.79 -8.21
C GLU A 172 4.90 -12.97 -8.02
N TYR A 173 5.66 -11.89 -7.80
CA TYR A 173 7.10 -11.98 -7.56
C TYR A 173 7.40 -12.62 -6.21
N LEU A 174 6.58 -12.32 -5.20
CA LEU A 174 6.71 -12.94 -3.88
C LEU A 174 6.42 -14.44 -3.95
N ALA A 175 5.35 -14.85 -4.66
CA ALA A 175 5.00 -16.24 -4.85
C ALA A 175 6.11 -17.01 -5.58
N GLU A 176 6.59 -16.48 -6.71
CA GLU A 176 7.69 -17.11 -7.48
C GLU A 176 8.97 -17.26 -6.65
N HIS A 177 9.33 -16.24 -5.87
CA HIS A 177 10.54 -16.29 -5.03
C HIS A 177 10.39 -17.29 -3.88
N TYR A 178 9.21 -17.37 -3.27
CA TYR A 178 8.94 -18.33 -2.20
C TYR A 178 9.07 -19.78 -2.69
N GLU A 179 8.51 -20.11 -3.86
CA GLU A 179 8.65 -21.44 -4.46
C GLU A 179 10.12 -21.79 -4.74
N GLN A 180 10.91 -20.83 -5.24
CA GLN A 180 12.35 -21.03 -5.46
C GLN A 180 13.09 -21.25 -4.15
N LEU A 181 12.77 -20.46 -3.13
CA LEU A 181 13.41 -20.55 -1.81
C LEU A 181 13.09 -21.89 -1.13
N LYS A 182 11.87 -22.41 -1.30
CA LYS A 182 11.47 -23.74 -0.81
C LYS A 182 12.24 -24.90 -1.43
N VAL A 183 12.63 -24.77 -2.71
CA VAL A 183 13.46 -25.78 -3.38
C VAL A 183 14.88 -25.81 -2.82
N GLU A 184 15.43 -24.64 -2.48
CA GLU A 184 16.79 -24.53 -1.91
C GLU A 184 16.81 -24.85 -0.40
N GLN A 185 15.74 -24.48 0.31
CA GLN A 185 15.62 -24.55 1.76
C GLN A 185 14.22 -25.00 2.15
N ASP A 186 14.09 -26.27 2.56
CA ASP A 186 12.80 -26.91 2.87
C ASP A 186 12.07 -26.23 4.06
N ASP A 187 12.80 -25.68 5.03
CA ASP A 187 12.26 -25.01 6.21
C ASP A 187 11.95 -23.51 6.02
N ALA A 188 12.23 -22.94 4.84
CA ALA A 188 11.99 -21.52 4.58
C ALA A 188 10.50 -21.16 4.68
N CYS A 189 10.16 -20.04 5.31
CA CYS A 189 8.78 -19.57 5.40
C CYS A 189 8.49 -18.40 4.44
N LEU A 190 7.22 -18.10 4.20
CA LEU A 190 6.82 -16.99 3.33
C LEU A 190 7.34 -15.63 3.84
N PHE A 191 7.48 -15.49 5.16
CA PHE A 191 8.03 -14.28 5.77
C PHE A 191 9.52 -14.09 5.43
N ASP A 192 10.31 -15.17 5.35
CA ASP A 192 11.71 -15.12 4.93
C ASP A 192 11.81 -14.61 3.48
N ALA A 193 11.01 -15.20 2.58
CA ALA A 193 10.92 -14.76 1.19
C ALA A 193 10.51 -13.29 1.08
N TRP A 194 9.57 -12.82 1.92
CA TRP A 194 9.17 -11.41 1.95
C TRP A 194 10.29 -10.49 2.43
N CYS A 195 11.06 -10.89 3.45
CA CYS A 195 12.21 -10.14 3.94
C CYS A 195 13.34 -10.01 2.90
N ASP A 196 13.51 -10.99 2.00
CA ASP A 196 14.54 -10.96 0.95
C ASP A 196 14.40 -9.77 -0.01
N PHE A 197 13.16 -9.34 -0.27
CA PHE A 197 12.90 -8.15 -1.08
C PHE A 197 13.44 -6.87 -0.42
N VAL A 198 13.60 -6.84 0.90
CA VAL A 198 13.97 -5.63 1.68
C VAL A 198 15.43 -5.66 2.16
N LYS A 199 15.95 -6.83 2.55
CA LYS A 199 17.29 -6.97 3.12
C LYS A 199 18.44 -6.74 2.11
N LEU A 200 19.49 -6.01 2.51
CA LEU A 200 20.72 -5.92 1.72
C LEU A 200 21.64 -7.08 2.09
N THR A 201 21.86 -8.00 1.16
CA THR A 201 22.63 -9.23 1.42
C THR A 201 24.01 -9.14 0.77
N TYR A 202 25.04 -9.55 1.51
CA TYR A 202 26.40 -9.71 1.00
C TYR A 202 26.86 -11.15 1.25
N ARG A 203 27.56 -11.72 0.27
CA ARG A 203 28.13 -13.06 0.35
C ARG A 203 29.65 -12.95 0.36
N ALA A 204 30.28 -13.59 1.33
CA ALA A 204 31.72 -13.77 1.38
C ALA A 204 32.14 -14.93 0.46
N SER A 205 33.10 -14.69 -0.41
CA SER A 205 33.80 -15.71 -1.19
C SER A 205 35.28 -15.76 -0.79
N GLN A 206 35.86 -16.97 -0.81
CA GLN A 206 37.30 -17.13 -0.57
C GLN A 206 38.07 -16.61 -1.78
N THR A 207 39.19 -15.94 -1.51
CA THR A 207 40.10 -15.46 -2.56
C THR A 207 41.08 -16.60 -2.90
N GLU A 208 41.06 -17.14 -4.13
CA GLU A 208 41.90 -18.27 -4.57
C GLU A 208 43.42 -17.96 -4.63
N SER A 209 43.86 -16.77 -4.19
CA SER A 209 45.20 -16.23 -4.46
C SER A 209 46.28 -16.58 -3.45
N GLU A 210 46.01 -17.35 -2.39
CA GLU A 210 47.04 -17.83 -1.47
C GLU A 210 47.18 -19.35 -1.60
N GLN A 211 47.87 -19.76 -2.66
CA GLN A 211 48.44 -21.11 -2.75
C GLN A 211 49.35 -21.31 -1.54
N THR A 212 49.04 -22.36 -0.81
CA THR A 212 49.70 -22.92 0.36
C THR A 212 51.24 -22.89 0.23
N GLU A 213 51.90 -21.95 0.91
CA GLU A 213 53.24 -22.22 1.42
C GLU A 213 53.06 -23.03 2.71
N GLU A 214 53.16 -24.36 2.57
CA GLU A 214 53.28 -25.33 3.66
C GLU A 214 54.56 -25.04 4.45
N ASN A 215 54.52 -24.06 5.36
CA ASN A 215 55.37 -23.98 6.56
C ASN A 215 55.08 -22.69 7.33
N SER A 216 54.14 -22.74 8.28
CA SER A 216 54.40 -22.31 9.66
C SER A 216 53.16 -22.42 10.55
N ASP A 217 53.41 -23.02 11.70
CA ASP A 217 52.77 -22.96 13.01
C ASP A 217 51.31 -22.46 13.15
N THR A 218 50.57 -23.31 13.84
CA THR A 218 49.21 -23.21 14.39
C THR A 218 48.94 -21.91 15.17
N GLU A 219 48.67 -20.81 14.47
CA GLU A 219 47.83 -19.71 14.97
C GLU A 219 46.94 -19.23 13.83
N THR A 220 45.64 -19.22 14.09
CA THR A 220 44.50 -18.91 13.20
C THR A 220 44.79 -17.82 12.16
N ARG A 221 45.28 -18.19 10.96
CA ARG A 221 45.49 -17.23 9.86
C ARG A 221 44.13 -16.73 9.38
N ALA A 222 43.89 -15.43 9.54
CA ALA A 222 42.68 -14.77 9.04
C ALA A 222 42.67 -14.80 7.50
N ILE A 223 41.90 -15.72 6.92
CA ILE A 223 41.68 -15.81 5.47
C ILE A 223 40.96 -14.54 5.01
N LYS A 224 41.55 -13.81 4.06
CA LYS A 224 40.92 -12.61 3.48
C LYS A 224 39.71 -13.02 2.63
N ALA A 225 38.52 -12.67 3.12
CA ALA A 225 37.27 -12.86 2.39
C ALA A 225 36.97 -11.67 1.47
N GLN A 226 36.56 -11.96 0.24
CA GLN A 226 36.00 -10.96 -0.65
C GLN A 226 34.48 -10.92 -0.46
N TRP A 227 33.95 -9.75 -0.11
CA TRP A 227 32.50 -9.55 0.03
C TRP A 227 31.91 -9.04 -1.28
N SER A 228 30.90 -9.75 -1.78
CA SER A 228 30.15 -9.38 -2.98
C SER A 228 28.68 -9.14 -2.64
N TYR A 229 28.08 -8.12 -3.24
CA TYR A 229 26.66 -7.85 -3.11
C TYR A 229 25.86 -8.94 -3.80
N VAL A 230 24.85 -9.48 -3.11
CA VAL A 230 23.90 -10.43 -3.67
C VAL A 230 22.69 -9.63 -4.16
N ALA A 231 22.38 -9.78 -5.46
CA ALA A 231 21.24 -9.11 -6.06
C ALA A 231 19.92 -9.51 -5.39
N LYS A 232 18.96 -8.58 -5.42
CA LYS A 232 17.58 -8.84 -4.98
C LYS A 232 16.92 -9.92 -5.84
N PRO A 233 15.89 -10.62 -5.33
CA PRO A 233 15.19 -11.67 -6.08
C PRO A 233 14.70 -11.22 -7.47
N LYS A 234 14.21 -9.98 -7.55
CA LYS A 234 13.72 -9.36 -8.79
C LYS A 234 14.25 -7.94 -8.95
N PRO A 235 14.44 -7.46 -10.19
CA PRO A 235 14.84 -6.08 -10.45
C PRO A 235 13.68 -5.11 -10.22
N GLY A 236 14.01 -3.82 -10.08
CA GLY A 236 13.03 -2.75 -9.86
C GLY A 236 13.11 -2.16 -8.45
N TYR A 237 12.24 -1.19 -8.16
CA TYR A 237 12.15 -0.61 -6.82
C TYR A 237 11.00 -1.30 -6.07
N LEU A 238 11.33 -2.47 -5.51
CA LEU A 238 10.39 -3.32 -4.79
C LEU A 238 10.38 -2.93 -3.31
N VAL A 239 9.17 -2.88 -2.75
CA VAL A 239 8.93 -2.45 -1.37
C VAL A 239 7.90 -3.36 -0.71
N PRO A 240 8.03 -3.60 0.61
CA PRO A 240 7.02 -4.31 1.36
C PRO A 240 5.81 -3.40 1.55
N ILE A 241 4.60 -3.91 1.32
CA ILE A 241 3.36 -3.12 1.45
C ILE A 241 2.30 -3.90 2.23
N ALA A 242 1.43 -3.17 2.93
CA ALA A 242 0.20 -3.71 3.46
C ALA A 242 -0.92 -3.54 2.42
N THR A 243 -1.51 -4.66 1.99
CA THR A 243 -2.52 -4.70 0.93
C THR A 243 -3.94 -4.89 1.43
N GLY A 244 -4.11 -5.39 2.66
CA GLY A 244 -5.43 -5.58 3.25
C GLY A 244 -5.39 -6.37 4.53
N TYR A 245 -6.35 -7.27 4.68
CA TYR A 245 -6.56 -8.01 5.91
C TYR A 245 -6.90 -9.48 5.65
N CYS A 246 -6.62 -10.32 6.62
CA CYS A 246 -7.03 -11.72 6.69
C CYS A 246 -7.85 -11.94 7.95
N ALA A 247 -9.04 -12.53 7.82
CA ALA A 247 -9.85 -12.87 8.97
C ALA A 247 -9.13 -13.90 9.87
N ILE A 248 -9.19 -13.69 11.18
CA ILE A 248 -8.66 -14.58 12.22
C ILE A 248 -9.77 -15.12 13.14
N SER A 249 -11.02 -14.78 12.85
CA SER A 249 -12.19 -15.30 13.54
C SER A 249 -13.33 -15.58 12.56
N PRO A 250 -14.37 -16.32 12.98
CA PRO A 250 -15.62 -16.39 12.25
C PRO A 250 -16.25 -15.00 12.05
N LEU A 251 -17.16 -14.90 11.09
CA LEU A 251 -17.99 -13.72 10.91
C LEU A 251 -19.11 -13.71 11.95
N TYR A 252 -19.04 -12.78 12.90
CA TYR A 252 -20.06 -12.60 13.93
C TYR A 252 -21.25 -11.80 13.41
N THR A 253 -22.43 -12.17 13.87
CA THR A 253 -23.68 -11.48 13.51
C THR A 253 -23.80 -10.13 14.19
N SER A 254 -24.66 -9.25 13.66
CA SER A 254 -24.90 -7.92 14.22
C SER A 254 -25.41 -8.01 15.67
N GLY A 255 -24.77 -7.28 16.58
CA GLY A 255 -25.10 -7.27 18.00
C GLY A 255 -24.44 -8.36 18.86
N GLU A 256 -23.69 -9.30 18.27
CA GLU A 256 -23.00 -10.36 19.00
C GLU A 256 -21.72 -9.87 19.70
N VAL A 257 -20.98 -8.97 19.06
CA VAL A 257 -19.73 -8.39 19.60
C VAL A 257 -20.02 -7.04 20.25
N ALA A 258 -19.62 -6.90 21.51
CA ALA A 258 -19.78 -5.64 22.27
C ALA A 258 -18.78 -4.55 21.81
N ASN A 259 -19.14 -3.28 22.02
CA ASN A 259 -18.31 -2.09 21.74
C ASN A 259 -17.83 -1.96 20.27
N VAL A 260 -18.57 -2.53 19.33
CA VAL A 260 -18.36 -2.31 17.89
C VAL A 260 -18.76 -0.89 17.49
N ARG A 261 -18.19 -0.39 16.39
CA ARG A 261 -18.46 0.96 15.88
C ARG A 261 -19.92 1.13 15.42
N ASP A 262 -20.46 0.10 14.79
CA ASP A 262 -21.83 0.02 14.30
C ASP A 262 -22.37 -1.35 14.68
N ASN A 263 -23.47 -1.38 15.43
CA ASN A 263 -24.07 -2.63 15.90
C ASN A 263 -24.99 -3.29 14.86
N THR A 264 -25.18 -2.65 13.70
CA THR A 264 -26.00 -3.17 12.60
C THR A 264 -25.21 -3.94 11.55
N VAL A 265 -23.87 -3.80 11.55
CA VAL A 265 -22.98 -4.42 10.57
C VAL A 265 -22.30 -5.67 11.17
N PRO A 266 -22.18 -6.79 10.43
CA PRO A 266 -21.41 -7.95 10.84
C PRO A 266 -19.93 -7.62 11.09
N VAL A 267 -19.28 -8.36 11.99
CA VAL A 267 -17.88 -8.09 12.39
C VAL A 267 -17.06 -9.37 12.40
N THR A 268 -15.81 -9.27 11.96
CA THR A 268 -14.79 -10.32 12.16
C THR A 268 -13.49 -9.67 12.65
N PHE A 269 -12.72 -10.38 13.46
CA PHE A 269 -11.37 -9.97 13.81
C PHE A 269 -10.43 -10.32 12.66
N ALA A 270 -9.50 -9.42 12.35
CA ALA A 270 -8.59 -9.60 11.24
C ALA A 270 -7.17 -9.12 11.56
N GLU A 271 -6.19 -9.71 10.90
CA GLU A 271 -4.80 -9.28 10.89
C GLU A 271 -4.41 -8.68 9.54
N THR A 272 -3.35 -7.88 9.52
CA THR A 272 -2.86 -7.23 8.29
C THR A 272 -2.25 -8.24 7.33
N ALA A 273 -2.67 -8.18 6.07
CA ALA A 273 -2.05 -8.91 4.96
C ALA A 273 -0.95 -8.07 4.30
N TYR A 274 0.20 -8.70 4.05
CA TYR A 274 1.35 -8.06 3.42
C TYR A 274 1.63 -8.65 2.04
N SER A 275 2.14 -7.81 1.15
CA SER A 275 2.60 -8.17 -0.20
C SER A 275 3.89 -7.41 -0.53
N VAL A 276 4.37 -7.59 -1.75
CA VAL A 276 5.42 -6.77 -2.36
C VAL A 276 4.78 -5.85 -3.39
N GLY A 277 5.10 -4.57 -3.34
CA GLY A 277 4.73 -3.59 -4.34
C GLY A 277 5.94 -3.10 -5.11
N GLU A 278 5.72 -2.53 -6.30
CA GLU A 278 6.74 -1.86 -7.09
C GLU A 278 6.41 -0.38 -7.25
N TRP A 279 7.37 0.50 -6.98
CA TRP A 279 7.26 1.88 -7.45
C TRP A 279 7.79 1.99 -8.87
N LEU A 280 6.88 2.11 -9.82
CA LEU A 280 7.18 2.21 -11.23
C LEU A 280 7.14 3.68 -11.66
N SER A 281 8.11 4.12 -12.46
CA SER A 281 8.03 5.47 -13.07
C SER A 281 6.79 5.56 -13.95
N VAL A 282 6.05 6.66 -13.86
CA VAL A 282 4.80 6.86 -14.62
C VAL A 282 5.00 6.74 -16.14
N HIS A 283 6.19 7.06 -16.67
CA HIS A 283 6.51 6.86 -18.09
C HIS A 283 6.46 5.39 -18.52
N ARG A 284 6.69 4.45 -17.61
CA ARG A 284 6.64 3.00 -17.90
C ARG A 284 5.22 2.43 -17.82
N LEU A 285 4.24 3.23 -17.39
CA LEU A 285 2.84 2.81 -17.36
C LEU A 285 2.24 2.87 -18.76
N SER A 286 1.98 1.70 -19.35
CA SER A 286 1.39 1.59 -20.70
C SER A 286 -0.12 1.77 -20.69
N ASN A 287 -0.81 1.17 -19.71
CA ASN A 287 -2.26 1.25 -19.51
C ASN A 287 -2.54 1.59 -18.03
N ILE A 288 -3.52 2.44 -17.77
CA ILE A 288 -3.97 2.81 -16.41
C ILE A 288 -4.48 1.57 -15.66
N GLU A 289 -5.16 0.66 -16.37
CA GLU A 289 -5.79 -0.53 -15.78
C GLU A 289 -4.79 -1.44 -15.06
N THR A 290 -3.53 -1.51 -15.53
CA THR A 290 -2.51 -2.37 -14.90
C THR A 290 -2.01 -1.85 -13.55
N ALA A 291 -2.34 -0.60 -13.22
CA ALA A 291 -2.01 0.02 -11.93
C ALA A 291 -3.25 0.35 -11.10
N LEU A 292 -4.43 -0.09 -11.54
CA LEU A 292 -5.70 0.21 -10.91
C LEU A 292 -5.93 -0.76 -9.75
N TRP A 293 -5.85 -0.26 -8.53
CA TRP A 293 -6.11 -1.05 -7.34
C TRP A 293 -7.60 -1.23 -7.13
N HIS A 294 -8.00 -2.45 -6.77
CA HIS A 294 -9.36 -2.80 -6.38
C HIS A 294 -9.33 -3.70 -5.17
N TYR A 295 -10.40 -3.70 -4.38
CA TYR A 295 -10.62 -4.79 -3.43
C TYR A 295 -10.97 -6.06 -4.18
N THR A 296 -10.36 -7.15 -3.75
CA THR A 296 -10.76 -8.52 -4.08
C THR A 296 -11.37 -9.12 -2.83
N ASP A 297 -12.62 -9.52 -2.94
CA ASP A 297 -13.32 -10.20 -1.86
C ASP A 297 -13.22 -11.70 -2.11
N ASN A 298 -12.35 -12.34 -1.34
CA ASN A 298 -12.12 -13.77 -1.36
C ASN A 298 -11.94 -14.22 0.09
N HIS A 299 -13.03 -14.23 0.87
CA HIS A 299 -13.01 -14.67 2.27
C HIS A 299 -12.15 -15.96 2.41
N PRO A 300 -11.18 -15.99 3.35
CA PRO A 300 -10.98 -15.07 4.48
C PRO A 300 -10.15 -13.81 4.18
N TRP A 301 -9.76 -13.59 2.93
CA TRP A 301 -8.95 -12.46 2.52
C TRP A 301 -9.80 -11.28 2.06
N TYR A 302 -9.54 -10.12 2.66
CA TYR A 302 -10.03 -8.83 2.19
C TYR A 302 -8.83 -7.99 1.80
N ILE A 303 -8.35 -8.17 0.57
CA ILE A 303 -7.10 -7.59 0.08
C ILE A 303 -7.31 -6.74 -1.16
N ALA A 304 -6.47 -5.73 -1.31
CA ALA A 304 -6.42 -4.93 -2.52
C ALA A 304 -5.30 -5.42 -3.45
N THR A 305 -5.58 -5.49 -4.75
CA THR A 305 -4.60 -5.86 -5.78
C THR A 305 -4.79 -5.02 -7.05
N THR A 306 -3.73 -4.89 -7.86
CA THR A 306 -3.83 -4.32 -9.22
C THR A 306 -4.05 -5.37 -10.30
N ASN A 307 -3.59 -6.60 -10.04
CA ASN A 307 -3.72 -7.74 -10.94
C ASN A 307 -4.86 -8.63 -10.47
N ASN A 308 -5.50 -9.34 -11.41
CA ASN A 308 -6.40 -10.44 -11.05
C ASN A 308 -5.63 -11.47 -10.23
N VAL A 309 -6.12 -11.78 -9.04
CA VAL A 309 -5.55 -12.82 -8.18
C VAL A 309 -5.84 -14.16 -8.85
N ILE A 310 -4.85 -14.75 -9.51
CA ILE A 310 -5.02 -16.05 -10.20
C ILE A 310 -5.07 -17.18 -9.15
N HIS A 311 -4.36 -17.04 -8.03
CA HIS A 311 -4.40 -17.99 -6.92
C HIS A 311 -4.21 -17.29 -5.56
N PRO A 312 -5.05 -17.55 -4.54
CA PRO A 312 -4.74 -17.17 -3.17
C PRO A 312 -3.55 -18.02 -2.68
N ILE A 313 -2.48 -17.36 -2.24
CA ILE A 313 -1.20 -18.01 -1.93
C ILE A 313 -1.32 -18.91 -0.68
N ILE A 314 -2.25 -18.62 0.25
CA ILE A 314 -2.48 -19.45 1.46
C ILE A 314 -3.95 -19.37 1.87
N TYR A 315 -4.61 -20.51 2.07
CA TYR A 315 -5.84 -20.58 2.87
C TYR A 315 -5.47 -20.80 4.33
N PRO A 316 -5.92 -19.94 5.26
CA PRO A 316 -5.74 -20.18 6.68
C PRO A 316 -6.48 -21.46 7.05
N GLY A 317 -5.77 -22.47 7.57
CA GLY A 317 -6.33 -23.79 7.89
C GLY A 317 -7.35 -23.82 9.04
N PHE A 318 -7.82 -22.66 9.51
CA PHE A 318 -8.73 -22.50 10.65
C PHE A 318 -10.09 -21.87 10.30
N ILE A 319 -10.34 -21.53 9.03
CA ILE A 319 -11.61 -20.92 8.59
C ILE A 319 -12.31 -21.84 7.59
N ASP A 320 -13.48 -22.36 7.97
CA ASP A 320 -14.40 -23.02 7.03
C ASP A 320 -14.89 -21.98 6.01
N SER A 321 -14.68 -22.29 4.72
CA SER A 321 -14.72 -21.34 3.60
C SER A 321 -16.12 -20.81 3.19
N GLU A 322 -17.16 -21.01 4.00
CA GLU A 322 -18.55 -20.79 3.55
C GLU A 322 -19.14 -19.40 3.82
N ALA A 323 -18.46 -18.52 4.56
CA ALA A 323 -18.95 -17.17 4.83
C ALA A 323 -18.42 -16.15 3.81
N ALA A 324 -19.07 -16.01 2.65
CA ALA A 324 -18.81 -14.90 1.73
C ALA A 324 -19.33 -13.58 2.34
N PHE A 325 -18.49 -12.56 2.46
CA PHE A 325 -18.84 -11.24 2.99
C PHE A 325 -18.84 -10.19 1.87
N ASN A 326 -20.01 -9.81 1.36
CA ASN A 326 -20.09 -8.74 0.37
C ASN A 326 -20.25 -7.36 1.05
N PRO A 327 -19.28 -6.44 0.93
CA PRO A 327 -19.36 -5.10 1.52
C PRO A 327 -20.42 -4.19 0.87
N ASP A 328 -20.92 -4.53 -0.32
CA ASP A 328 -21.94 -3.75 -1.04
C ASP A 328 -23.38 -4.16 -0.71
N ASP A 329 -23.58 -5.18 0.16
CA ASP A 329 -24.91 -5.63 0.57
C ASP A 329 -25.55 -4.75 1.68
N PHE A 330 -24.88 -3.67 2.14
CA PHE A 330 -25.31 -2.80 3.25
C PHE A 330 -25.26 -1.29 2.98
#